data_AF-A0A927UI49-F1
#
_entry.id   AF-A0A927UI49-F1
#
_cell.length_a   1.000
_cell.length_b   1.000
_cell.length_c   1.000
_cell.angle_alpha   90.00
_cell.angle_beta   90.00
_cell.angle_gamma   90.00
#
_symmetry.space_group_name_H-M   'P 1'
#
loop_
_entity.id
_entity.type
_entity.pdbx_description
1 polymer ?
#
loop_
_entity_poly.entity_id
_entity_poly.type
_entity_poly.pdbx_seq_one_letter_code
_entity_poly.pdbx_strand_id
1 'polypeptide(L)'
;MIKVYHRCGGCGKKQEFINSGKFRINANGNRVDVWLIYRCKKCKHSWNLTIYERKRPSKINKEEYELFMENDYELASKYGNDIDFLKRNNAEIKS
;
A
#
# COMPACT_ATOMS: atom_id res chain seq x y z
N MET A 1 14.30 -7.89 -7.49
CA MET A 1 13.20 -7.57 -6.56
C MET A 1 13.31 -6.09 -6.23
N ILE A 2 12.24 -5.31 -6.47
CA ILE A 2 12.26 -3.85 -6.29
C ILE A 2 12.45 -3.54 -4.80
N LYS A 3 13.50 -2.78 -4.46
CA LYS A 3 13.69 -2.27 -3.10
C LYS A 3 13.04 -0.92 -2.96
N VAL A 4 12.19 -0.79 -1.95
CA VAL A 4 11.40 0.41 -1.68
C VAL A 4 11.94 1.11 -0.44
N TYR A 5 12.21 2.41 -0.56
CA TYR A 5 12.70 3.25 0.53
C TYR A 5 11.78 4.45 0.75
N HIS A 6 11.60 4.80 2.03
CA HIS A 6 10.85 6.00 2.44
C HIS A 6 11.38 6.51 3.78
N ARG A 7 11.07 7.75 4.14
CA ARG A 7 11.37 8.27 5.50
C ARG A 7 10.47 7.58 6.50
N CYS A 8 11.05 6.88 7.46
CA CYS A 8 10.29 6.17 8.47
C CYS A 8 9.91 7.10 9.62
N GLY A 9 8.61 7.21 9.95
CA GLY A 9 8.11 7.97 11.10
C GLY A 9 8.68 7.48 12.43
N GLY A 10 8.78 6.17 12.64
CA GLY A 10 9.35 5.59 13.86
C GLY A 10 10.88 5.69 13.97
N CYS A 11 11.62 5.73 12.86
CA CYS A 11 13.09 5.84 12.89
C CYS A 11 13.62 7.27 12.69
N GLY A 12 12.77 8.20 12.25
CA GLY A 12 13.16 9.58 11.90
C GLY A 12 14.00 9.73 10.61
N LYS A 13 14.44 8.62 10.01
CA LYS A 13 15.35 8.58 8.84
C LYS A 13 14.85 7.64 7.73
N LYS A 14 15.46 7.74 6.54
CA LYS A 14 15.18 6.85 5.41
C LYS A 14 15.48 5.40 5.78
N GLN A 15 14.57 4.49 5.48
CA GLN A 15 14.69 3.07 5.73
C GLN A 15 14.10 2.28 4.55
N GLU A 16 14.51 1.02 4.43
CA GLU A 16 13.85 0.06 3.54
C GLU A 16 12.49 -0.31 4.12
N PHE A 17 11.48 -0.36 3.26
CA PHE A 17 10.11 -0.76 3.58
C PHE A 17 9.74 -2.00 2.80
N ILE A 18 9.10 -2.94 3.50
CA ILE A 18 8.70 -4.24 2.94
C ILE A 18 7.18 -4.22 2.77
N ASN A 19 6.71 -4.67 1.61
CA ASN A 19 5.30 -4.92 1.39
C ASN A 19 4.80 -5.94 2.41
N SER A 20 3.78 -5.59 3.19
CA SER A 20 3.28 -6.50 4.24
C SER A 20 2.29 -7.54 3.74
N GLY A 21 1.88 -7.46 2.47
CA GLY A 21 0.83 -8.32 1.90
C GLY A 21 -0.56 -7.99 2.46
N LYS A 22 -0.76 -6.80 3.04
CA LYS A 22 -2.00 -6.43 3.72
C LYS A 22 -2.53 -5.11 3.23
N PHE A 23 -3.85 -5.03 3.14
CA PHE A 23 -4.57 -3.82 2.82
C PHE A 23 -5.27 -3.26 4.07
N ARG A 24 -5.41 -1.94 4.11
CA ARG A 24 -6.33 -1.27 5.01
C ARG A 24 -7.47 -0.72 4.19
N ILE A 25 -8.69 -1.06 4.57
CA ILE A 25 -9.91 -0.50 3.98
C ILE A 25 -10.58 0.31 5.07
N ASN A 26 -10.94 1.55 4.75
CA ASN A 26 -11.69 2.42 5.65
C ASN A 26 -12.93 2.92 4.93
N ALA A 27 -14.11 2.64 5.50
CA ALA A 27 -15.38 3.12 4.97
C ALA A 27 -15.83 4.35 5.77
N ASN A 28 -16.27 5.40 5.06
CA ASN A 28 -16.87 6.58 5.66
C ASN A 28 -18.06 7.00 4.80
N GLY A 29 -19.26 6.63 5.27
CA GLY A 29 -20.49 6.74 4.49
C GLY A 29 -20.42 5.88 3.23
N ASN A 30 -20.69 6.50 2.07
CA ASN A 30 -20.66 5.82 0.77
C ASN A 30 -19.32 5.93 0.03
N ARG A 31 -18.23 6.20 0.77
CA ARG A 31 -16.86 6.29 0.24
C ARG A 31 -15.94 5.35 1.00
N VAL A 32 -14.95 4.83 0.29
CA VAL A 32 -13.87 4.02 0.85
C VAL A 32 -12.52 4.59 0.48
N ASP A 33 -11.61 4.46 1.43
CA ASP A 33 -10.17 4.62 1.24
C ASP A 33 -9.54 3.23 1.33
N VAL A 34 -8.62 2.93 0.43
CA VAL A 34 -7.89 1.66 0.39
C VAL A 34 -6.40 1.95 0.32
N TRP A 35 -5.65 1.35 1.23
CA TRP A 35 -4.19 1.45 1.26
C TRP A 35 -3.54 0.07 1.24
N LEU A 36 -2.40 -0.04 0.56
CA LEU A 36 -1.46 -1.14 0.75
C LEU A 36 -0.49 -0.79 1.87
N ILE A 37 -0.33 -1.68 2.84
CA ILE A 37 0.51 -1.44 4.01
C ILE A 37 1.92 -1.94 3.72
N TYR A 38 2.88 -1.03 3.81
CA TYR A 38 4.30 -1.33 3.91
C TYR A 38 4.76 -1.22 5.36
N ARG A 39 5.78 -2.00 5.75
CA ARG A 39 6.38 -1.93 7.09
C ARG A 39 7.87 -1.67 7.00
N CYS A 40 8.35 -0.74 7.81
CA CYS A 40 9.77 -0.46 7.95
C CYS A 40 10.49 -1.76 8.34
N LYS A 41 11.52 -2.13 7.57
CA LYS A 41 12.29 -3.36 7.81
C LYS A 41 12.87 -3.40 9.23
N LYS A 42 13.32 -2.23 9.73
CA LYS A 42 13.96 -2.03 11.04
C LYS A 42 12.97 -2.02 12.21
N CYS A 43 12.01 -1.10 12.23
CA CYS A 43 11.15 -0.87 13.42
C CYS A 43 9.69 -1.31 13.24
N LYS A 44 9.33 -1.88 12.09
CA LYS A 44 7.97 -2.34 11.74
C LYS A 44 6.90 -1.26 11.69
N HIS A 45 7.27 0.03 11.84
CA HIS A 45 6.36 1.15 11.63
C HIS A 45 5.70 1.07 10.26
N SER A 46 4.38 1.30 10.22
CA SER A 46 3.59 1.20 9.01
C SER A 46 3.72 2.44 8.15
N TRP A 47 3.65 2.23 6.84
CA TRP A 47 3.50 3.26 5.84
C TRP A 47 2.41 2.80 4.87
N ASN A 48 1.34 3.58 4.76
CA ASN A 48 0.16 3.23 3.97
C ASN A 48 0.27 3.90 2.59
N LEU A 49 0.41 3.09 1.55
CA LEU A 49 0.42 3.56 0.17
C LEU A 49 -1.01 3.60 -0.35
N THR A 50 -1.48 4.76 -0.79
CA THR A 50 -2.84 4.98 -1.24
C THR A 50 -3.09 4.28 -2.57
N ILE A 51 -4.02 3.33 -2.58
CA ILE A 51 -4.57 2.72 -3.80
C ILE A 51 -5.74 3.56 -4.27
N TYR A 52 -6.74 3.72 -3.40
CA TYR A 52 -7.93 4.54 -3.61
C TYR A 52 -8.14 5.51 -2.46
N GLU A 53 -8.51 6.74 -2.80
CA GLU A 53 -8.90 7.78 -1.84
C GLU A 53 -10.32 8.23 -2.17
N ARG A 54 -11.20 8.19 -1.17
CA ARG A 54 -12.60 8.64 -1.21
C ARG A 54 -13.35 8.14 -2.44
N LYS A 55 -13.15 6.87 -2.81
CA LYS A 55 -13.78 6.24 -3.98
C LYS A 55 -15.13 5.65 -3.59
N ARG A 56 -16.12 5.71 -4.48
CA ARG A 56 -17.39 4.98 -4.26
C ARG A 56 -17.11 3.48 -4.40
N PRO A 57 -17.52 2.62 -3.44
CA PRO A 57 -17.33 1.17 -3.56
C PRO A 57 -17.89 0.60 -4.87
N SER A 58 -19.04 1.10 -5.32
CA SER A 58 -19.68 0.70 -6.59
C SER A 58 -18.89 1.07 -7.86
N LYS A 59 -17.79 1.81 -7.73
CA LYS A 59 -16.87 2.18 -8.83
C LYS A 59 -15.55 1.42 -8.75
N ILE A 60 -15.40 0.52 -7.78
CA ILE A 60 -14.30 -0.44 -7.70
C ILE A 60 -14.82 -1.75 -8.29
N ASN A 61 -13.99 -2.44 -9.06
CA ASN A 61 -14.34 -3.77 -9.53
C ASN A 61 -14.60 -4.67 -8.32
N LYS A 62 -15.69 -5.46 -8.35
CA LYS A 62 -16.13 -6.25 -7.19
C LYS A 62 -15.08 -7.27 -6.76
N GLU A 63 -14.49 -7.99 -7.70
CA GLU A 63 -13.45 -8.99 -7.45
C GLU A 63 -12.20 -8.33 -6.87
N GLU A 64 -11.77 -7.19 -7.41
CA GLU A 64 -10.65 -6.43 -6.84
C GLU A 64 -10.94 -6.00 -5.39
N TYR A 65 -12.18 -5.56 -5.12
CA TYR A 65 -12.58 -5.15 -3.78
C TYR A 65 -12.58 -6.31 -2.77
N GLU A 66 -13.00 -7.50 -3.20
CA GLU A 66 -12.93 -8.74 -2.41
C GLU A 66 -11.48 -9.13 -2.10
N LEU A 67 -10.58 -9.08 -3.08
CA LEU A 67 -9.16 -9.35 -2.87
C LEU A 67 -8.49 -8.39 -1.87
N PHE A 68 -8.91 -7.13 -1.81
CA PHE A 68 -8.45 -6.22 -0.74
C PHE A 68 -8.90 -6.69 0.65
N MET A 69 -10.15 -7.15 0.78
CA MET A 69 -10.71 -7.62 2.05
C MET A 69 -10.02 -8.89 2.54
N GLU A 70 -9.66 -9.78 1.60
CA GLU A 70 -8.99 -11.05 1.90
C GLU A 70 -7.49 -10.91 2.16
N ASN A 71 -6.91 -9.71 1.92
CA ASN A 71 -5.47 -9.50 1.91
C ASN A 71 -4.74 -10.40 0.92
N ASP A 72 -5.28 -10.48 -0.30
CA ASP A 72 -4.70 -11.32 -1.34
C ASP A 72 -3.23 -10.95 -1.62
N TYR A 73 -2.37 -11.96 -1.54
CA TYR A 73 -0.92 -11.78 -1.65
C TYR A 73 -0.51 -11.43 -3.08
N GLU A 74 -1.17 -12.00 -4.09
CA GLU A 74 -0.85 -11.76 -5.49
C GLU A 74 -1.18 -10.32 -5.89
N LEU A 75 -2.34 -9.81 -5.46
CA LEU A 75 -2.73 -8.43 -5.66
C LEU A 75 -1.78 -7.47 -4.94
N ALA A 76 -1.41 -7.78 -3.69
CA ALA A 76 -0.43 -6.97 -2.95
C ALA A 76 0.92 -6.97 -3.66
N SER A 77 1.37 -8.11 -4.17
CA SER A 77 2.60 -8.25 -4.96
C SER A 77 2.53 -7.47 -6.26
N LYS A 78 1.39 -7.50 -6.97
CA LYS A 78 1.15 -6.74 -8.20
C LYS A 78 1.32 -5.24 -7.96
N TYR A 79 0.65 -4.67 -6.97
CA TYR A 79 0.85 -3.27 -6.58
C TYR A 79 2.28 -3.00 -6.13
N GLY A 80 2.90 -3.93 -5.39
CA GLY A 80 4.28 -3.77 -4.92
C GLY A 80 5.37 -3.86 -5.99
N ASN A 81 5.02 -4.34 -7.19
CA ASN A 81 5.92 -4.37 -8.35
C ASN A 81 5.56 -3.31 -9.42
N ASP A 82 4.49 -2.55 -9.21
CA ASP A 82 4.10 -1.43 -10.08
C ASP A 82 4.92 -0.18 -9.72
N ILE A 83 5.87 0.17 -10.58
CA ILE A 83 6.78 1.30 -10.40
C ILE A 83 6.03 2.63 -10.35
N ASP A 84 4.98 2.78 -11.15
CA ASP A 84 4.22 4.04 -11.22
C ASP A 84 3.35 4.20 -9.97
N PHE A 85 2.77 3.11 -9.47
CA PHE A 85 2.10 3.06 -8.16
C PHE A 85 3.04 3.45 -7.01
N LEU A 86 4.27 2.94 -7.02
CA LEU A 86 5.25 3.25 -5.99
C LEU A 86 5.69 4.72 -6.08
N LYS A 87 5.98 5.23 -7.29
CA LYS A 87 6.36 6.63 -7.51
C LYS A 87 5.28 7.61 -7.12
N ARG A 88 4.01 7.38 -7.47
CA ARG A 88 2.88 8.25 -7.05
C ARG A 88 2.71 8.30 -5.54
N ASN A 89 3.17 7.28 -4.83
CA ASN A 89 3.23 7.23 -3.38
C ASN A 89 4.53 7.78 -2.79
N ASN A 90 5.40 8.41 -3.59
CA ASN A 90 6.70 8.97 -3.16
C ASN A 90 7.70 7.91 -2.64
N ALA A 91 7.61 6.68 -3.12
CA ALA A 91 8.65 5.69 -2.89
C ALA A 91 9.93 6.05 -3.65
N GLU A 92 11.07 5.96 -2.97
CA GLU A 92 12.35 5.82 -3.66
C GLU A 92 12.57 4.36 -4.01
N ILE A 93 12.86 4.10 -5.28
CA ILE A 93 13.05 2.76 -5.83
C ILE A 93 14.53 2.57 -6.17
N LYS A 94 15.10 1.44 -5.74
CA LYS A 94 16.42 0.99 -6.19
C LYS A 94 16.30 -0.38 -6.83
N SER A 95 16.80 -0.48 -8.07
CA SER A 95 17.03 -1.72 -8.81
C SER A 95 18.29 -2.42 -8.35
#